data_AF-A0A5Q0H8T7-F1
#
_entry.id   AF-A0A5Q0H8T7-F1
#
_cell.length_a   1.000
_cell.length_b   1.000
_cell.length_c   1.000
_cell.angle_alpha   90.00
_cell.angle_beta   90.00
_cell.angle_gamma   90.00
#
_symmetry.space_group_name_H-M   'P 1'
#
loop_
_entity.id
_entity.type
_entity.pdbx_description
1 polymer ?
#
loop_
_entity_poly.entity_id
_entity_poly.type
_entity_poly.pdbx_seq_one_letter_code
_entity_poly.pdbx_strand_id
1 'polypeptide(L)'
;MAEPVVLACTGGPVDPGRFAAETGAEVVAVVLDLGGRARPVPGAVEVVAVDAREEFAAGYCLPALQANALGADRSALAAPLVARHLVDTARRRGARTVAHDRGGDDRARFEAAVAALAPDLTVLAPAEQPAAPPAEDAPDADELVVTFDRGVPVAVDRETVTAWQALRELDRRVGGDALVTAHRALEEVTLAGDLAAFKRQVDRRWAELVRAGLWSSPLKQALDAFITTTQHHVSGEVRLVRRGGRAVVADRRAEESWYDFALAT
;
A
#
# COMPACT_ATOMS: atom_id res chain seq x y z
N MET A 1 -4.96 28.99 24.51
CA MET A 1 -4.33 28.86 23.18
C MET A 1 -5.36 28.25 22.25
N ALA A 2 -5.37 28.63 20.97
CA ALA A 2 -6.27 28.01 19.99
C ALA A 2 -5.97 26.52 19.85
N GLU A 3 -6.99 25.69 19.59
CA GLU A 3 -6.80 24.27 19.31
C GLU A 3 -5.99 24.13 18.02
N PRO A 4 -4.94 23.27 17.97
CA PRO A 4 -4.08 23.17 16.80
C PRO A 4 -4.80 22.48 15.63
N VAL A 5 -4.34 22.76 14.41
CA VAL A 5 -4.68 21.98 13.22
C VAL A 5 -3.59 20.93 13.02
N VAL A 6 -3.98 19.67 12.83
CA VAL A 6 -3.04 18.61 12.46
C VAL A 6 -3.09 18.38 10.96
N LEU A 7 -1.95 18.49 10.29
CA LEU A 7 -1.82 18.42 8.84
C LEU A 7 -1.09 17.13 8.43
N ALA A 8 -1.72 16.27 7.64
CA ALA A 8 -1.07 15.13 7.02
C ALA A 8 -0.28 15.55 5.77
N CYS A 9 1.01 15.17 5.72
CA CYS A 9 1.93 15.44 4.63
C CYS A 9 2.49 14.13 4.07
N THR A 10 2.31 13.89 2.77
CA THR A 10 2.68 12.62 2.12
C THR A 10 3.70 12.76 0.98
N GLY A 11 4.31 13.94 0.87
CA GLY A 11 5.41 14.23 -0.05
C GLY A 11 5.09 15.20 -1.18
N GLY A 12 3.84 15.69 -1.25
CA GLY A 12 3.46 16.80 -2.11
C GLY A 12 3.93 18.15 -1.55
N PRO A 13 3.95 19.22 -2.37
CA PRO A 13 4.10 20.57 -1.86
C PRO A 13 2.91 20.89 -0.94
N VAL A 14 3.20 21.36 0.28
CA VAL A 14 2.19 21.71 1.26
C VAL A 14 2.52 23.08 1.86
N ASP A 15 1.48 23.88 2.10
CA ASP A 15 1.60 25.20 2.74
C ASP A 15 0.85 25.19 4.08
N PRO A 16 1.56 24.88 5.20
CA PRO A 16 1.00 25.02 6.54
C PRO A 16 0.50 26.43 6.83
N GLY A 17 1.14 27.46 6.27
CA GLY A 17 0.81 28.87 6.50
C GLY A 17 -0.60 29.23 6.02
N ARG A 18 -1.05 28.62 4.91
CA ARG A 18 -2.45 28.72 4.46
C ARG A 18 -3.42 28.26 5.54
N PHE A 19 -3.23 27.05 6.08
CA PHE A 19 -4.14 26.51 7.09
C PHE A 19 -4.10 27.32 8.38
N ALA A 20 -2.92 27.82 8.77
CA ALA A 20 -2.77 28.74 9.88
C ALA A 20 -3.55 30.06 9.65
N ALA A 21 -3.48 30.63 8.45
CA ALA A 21 -4.20 31.86 8.10
C ALA A 21 -5.73 31.66 8.04
N GLU A 22 -6.20 30.52 7.51
CA GLU A 22 -7.63 30.19 7.42
C GLU A 22 -8.27 29.93 8.79
N THR A 23 -7.51 29.37 9.73
CA THR A 23 -8.04 28.93 11.04
C THR A 23 -7.63 29.80 12.22
N GLY A 24 -6.58 30.61 12.08
CA GLY A 24 -5.93 31.31 13.19
C GLY A 24 -5.23 30.37 14.19
N ALA A 25 -5.06 29.08 13.85
CA ALA A 25 -4.47 28.07 14.71
C ALA A 25 -3.03 27.74 14.32
N GLU A 26 -2.28 27.21 15.28
CA GLU A 26 -0.98 26.60 15.02
C GLU A 26 -1.14 25.29 14.23
N VAL A 27 -0.18 25.00 13.34
CA VAL A 27 -0.22 23.80 12.50
C VAL A 27 0.87 22.81 12.93
N VAL A 28 0.44 21.61 13.32
CA VAL A 28 1.30 20.46 13.59
C VAL A 28 1.29 19.56 12.35
N ALA A 29 2.45 19.37 11.72
CA ALA A 29 2.56 18.50 10.56
C ALA A 29 2.85 17.05 10.96
N VAL A 30 2.25 16.09 10.28
CA VAL A 30 2.52 14.66 10.39
C VAL A 30 3.07 14.17 9.06
N VAL A 31 4.33 13.73 9.06
CA VAL A 31 5.04 13.25 7.87
C VAL A 31 5.27 11.75 8.04
N LEU A 32 4.68 10.94 7.14
CA LEU A 32 4.89 9.49 7.13
C LEU A 32 5.89 9.12 6.05
N ASP A 33 6.97 8.44 6.44
CA ASP A 33 7.85 7.75 5.50
C ASP A 33 7.19 6.41 5.11
N LEU A 34 6.74 6.35 3.85
CA LEU A 34 6.18 5.15 3.21
C LEU A 34 7.14 4.56 2.16
N GLY A 35 8.40 5.01 2.15
CA GLY A 35 9.40 4.64 1.14
C GLY A 35 9.72 5.74 0.13
N GLY A 36 9.05 6.89 0.22
CA GLY A 36 9.28 8.06 -0.62
C GLY A 36 10.32 9.03 -0.01
N ARG A 37 10.72 10.05 -0.77
CA ARG A 37 11.60 11.10 -0.22
C ARG A 37 10.82 12.00 0.76
N ALA A 38 11.19 11.97 2.04
CA ALA A 38 10.71 12.94 3.01
C ALA A 38 11.05 14.37 2.54
N ARG A 39 10.09 15.29 2.65
CA ARG A 39 10.26 16.70 2.29
C ARG A 39 10.14 17.58 3.54
N PRO A 40 10.95 18.66 3.66
CA PRO A 40 10.77 19.66 4.70
C PRO A 40 9.37 20.26 4.64
N VAL A 41 8.78 20.53 5.81
CA VAL A 41 7.46 21.16 5.95
C VAL A 41 7.63 22.52 6.65
N PRO A 42 8.16 23.55 5.96
CA PRO A 42 8.38 24.86 6.56
C PRO A 42 7.04 25.50 6.95
N GLY A 43 7.00 26.17 8.11
CA GLY A 43 5.82 26.88 8.60
C GLY A 43 4.94 26.08 9.58
N ALA A 44 5.19 24.77 9.75
CA ALA A 44 4.60 24.03 10.86
C ALA A 44 5.31 24.38 12.18
N VAL A 45 4.55 24.52 13.27
CA VAL A 45 5.13 24.77 14.61
C VAL A 45 5.81 23.52 15.18
N GLU A 46 5.40 22.35 14.68
CA GLU A 46 5.97 21.06 15.02
C GLU A 46 5.82 20.10 13.83
N VAL A 47 6.80 19.20 13.68
CA VAL A 47 6.77 18.11 12.69
C VAL A 47 6.90 16.77 13.42
N VAL A 48 5.85 15.96 13.34
CA VAL A 48 5.83 14.56 13.79
C VAL A 48 6.22 13.67 12.62
N ALA A 49 7.45 13.19 12.62
CA ALA A 49 7.94 12.23 11.62
C ALA A 49 7.68 10.80 12.09
N VAL A 50 7.08 9.98 11.22
CA VAL A 50 6.77 8.57 11.48
C VAL A 50 7.39 7.70 10.39
N ASP A 51 8.25 6.78 10.77
CA ASP A 51 8.67 5.68 9.88
C ASP A 51 7.56 4.62 9.85
N ALA A 52 6.80 4.59 8.76
CA ALA A 52 5.67 3.69 8.59
C ALA A 52 5.90 2.69 7.44
N ARG A 53 7.16 2.47 7.02
CA ARG A 53 7.49 1.63 5.87
C ARG A 53 7.05 0.18 6.05
N GLU A 54 7.40 -0.43 7.17
CA GLU A 54 7.00 -1.80 7.50
C GLU A 54 5.51 -1.91 7.78
N GLU A 55 4.94 -0.91 8.48
CA GLU A 55 3.51 -0.85 8.76
C GLU A 55 2.69 -0.78 7.48
N PHE A 56 3.14 0.01 6.51
CA PHE A 56 2.54 0.12 5.20
C PHE A 56 2.65 -1.18 4.42
N ALA A 57 3.85 -1.75 4.36
CA ALA A 57 4.10 -2.98 3.64
C ALA A 57 3.28 -4.15 4.20
N ALA A 58 3.35 -4.39 5.51
CA ALA A 58 2.66 -5.51 6.15
C ALA A 58 1.14 -5.30 6.29
N GLY A 59 0.71 -4.09 6.64
CA GLY A 59 -0.71 -3.81 6.91
C GLY A 59 -1.55 -3.50 5.68
N TYR A 60 -0.93 -3.09 4.57
CA TYR A 60 -1.64 -2.55 3.41
C TYR A 60 -1.17 -3.16 2.09
N CYS A 61 0.14 -3.18 1.82
CA CYS A 61 0.66 -3.75 0.57
C CYS A 61 0.53 -5.27 0.52
N LEU A 62 0.78 -5.97 1.63
CA LEU A 62 0.68 -7.43 1.69
C LEU A 62 -0.76 -7.93 1.49
N PRO A 63 -1.81 -7.39 2.15
CA PRO A 63 -3.18 -7.73 1.81
C PRO A 63 -3.52 -7.44 0.33
N ALA A 64 -3.01 -6.34 -0.23
CA ALA A 64 -3.19 -6.04 -1.65
C ALA A 64 -2.47 -7.04 -2.55
N LEU A 65 -1.28 -7.51 -2.17
CA LEU A 65 -0.53 -8.53 -2.88
C LEU A 65 -1.29 -9.86 -2.89
N GLN A 66 -1.76 -10.30 -1.73
CA GLN A 66 -2.56 -11.53 -1.58
C GLN A 66 -3.90 -11.45 -2.33
N ALA A 67 -4.47 -10.25 -2.47
CA ALA A 67 -5.64 -9.96 -3.30
C ALA A 67 -5.30 -9.75 -4.79
N ASN A 68 -4.04 -9.96 -5.22
CA ASN A 68 -3.57 -9.72 -6.59
C ASN A 68 -3.87 -8.30 -7.11
N ALA A 69 -3.92 -7.33 -6.21
CA ALA A 69 -4.36 -5.95 -6.40
C ALA A 69 -3.29 -4.92 -6.05
N LEU A 70 -2.06 -5.36 -5.75
CA LEU A 70 -0.91 -4.47 -5.55
C LEU A 70 -0.43 -3.96 -6.92
N GLY A 71 -0.77 -2.71 -7.25
CA GLY A 71 -0.26 -2.04 -8.44
C GLY A 71 0.94 -1.14 -8.15
N ALA A 72 1.51 -0.57 -9.22
CA ALA A 72 2.54 0.46 -9.13
C ALA A 72 2.07 1.73 -8.39
N ASP A 73 0.83 2.17 -8.60
CA ASP A 73 0.23 3.24 -7.80
C ASP A 73 -0.37 2.66 -6.51
N ARG A 74 0.16 3.12 -5.36
CA ARG A 74 -0.20 2.65 -4.02
C ARG A 74 -0.89 3.73 -3.18
N SER A 75 -1.26 4.84 -3.80
CA SER A 75 -1.97 5.96 -3.17
C SER A 75 -3.23 5.53 -2.40
N ALA A 76 -4.07 4.71 -3.02
CA ALA A 76 -5.30 4.20 -2.42
C ALA A 76 -5.04 3.32 -1.18
N LEU A 77 -3.90 2.62 -1.13
CA LEU A 77 -3.49 1.82 0.02
C LEU A 77 -2.91 2.70 1.14
N ALA A 78 -2.19 3.77 0.78
CA ALA A 78 -1.60 4.71 1.73
C ALA A 78 -2.64 5.60 2.42
N ALA A 79 -3.81 5.82 1.79
CA ALA A 79 -4.87 6.66 2.34
C ALA A 79 -5.32 6.26 3.76
N PRO A 80 -5.78 5.02 4.01
CA PRO A 80 -6.23 4.59 5.33
C PRO A 80 -5.12 4.61 6.40
N LEU A 81 -3.87 4.32 6.03
CA LEU A 81 -2.72 4.39 6.94
C LEU A 81 -2.46 5.83 7.41
N VAL A 82 -2.36 6.76 6.47
CA VAL A 82 -2.12 8.18 6.77
C VAL A 82 -3.29 8.75 7.58
N ALA A 83 -4.53 8.34 7.28
CA ALA A 83 -5.70 8.79 8.03
C ALA A 83 -5.63 8.35 9.50
N ARG A 84 -5.16 7.12 9.76
CA ARG A 84 -4.97 6.62 11.13
C ARG A 84 -3.95 7.45 11.91
N HIS A 85 -2.75 7.66 11.37
CA HIS A 85 -1.71 8.45 12.03
C HIS A 85 -2.11 9.92 12.21
N LEU A 86 -2.85 10.49 11.25
CA LEU A 86 -3.43 11.82 11.36
C LEU A 86 -4.42 11.91 12.52
N VAL A 87 -5.39 11.00 12.57
CA VAL A 87 -6.42 10.95 13.62
C VAL A 87 -5.78 10.74 14.98
N ASP A 88 -4.87 9.78 15.11
CA ASP A 88 -4.18 9.49 16.37
C ASP A 88 -3.39 10.71 16.87
N THR A 89 -2.75 11.45 15.96
CA THR A 89 -2.04 12.68 16.30
C THR A 89 -3.02 13.78 16.69
N ALA A 90 -4.13 13.94 15.97
CA ALA A 90 -5.18 14.89 16.33
C ALA A 90 -5.71 14.64 17.75
N ARG A 91 -5.98 13.38 18.10
CA ARG A 91 -6.41 13.00 19.46
C ARG A 91 -5.37 13.33 20.52
N ARG A 92 -4.10 12.98 20.30
CA ARG A 92 -3.01 13.29 21.24
C ARG A 92 -2.80 14.79 21.45
N ARG A 93 -3.11 15.60 20.44
CA ARG A 93 -2.94 17.07 20.46
C ARG A 93 -4.21 17.82 20.86
N GLY A 94 -5.32 17.12 21.10
CA GLY A 94 -6.61 17.75 21.37
C GLY A 94 -7.15 18.56 20.19
N ALA A 95 -6.75 18.23 18.96
CA ALA A 95 -7.22 18.91 17.76
C ALA A 95 -8.61 18.41 17.36
N ARG A 96 -9.49 19.35 17.00
CA ARG A 96 -10.79 19.06 16.36
C ARG A 96 -10.78 19.25 14.85
N THR A 97 -9.72 19.84 14.33
CA THR A 97 -9.55 20.14 12.91
C THR A 97 -8.29 19.46 12.39
N VAL A 98 -8.44 18.79 11.26
CA VAL A 98 -7.34 18.15 10.54
C VAL A 98 -7.28 18.66 9.10
N ALA A 99 -6.11 18.58 8.49
CA ALA A 99 -5.86 18.99 7.11
C ALA A 99 -5.04 17.94 6.36
N HIS A 100 -5.05 17.99 5.03
CA HIS A 100 -4.22 17.11 4.20
C HIS A 100 -3.73 17.78 2.92
N ASP A 101 -2.68 17.20 2.33
CA ASP A 101 -2.10 17.60 1.05
C ASP A 101 -2.61 16.76 -0.14
N ARG A 102 -3.64 15.92 0.03
CA ARG A 102 -4.12 15.04 -1.07
C ARG A 102 -5.17 15.68 -1.99
N GLY A 103 -4.90 15.70 -3.30
CA GLY A 103 -5.82 16.13 -4.35
C GLY A 103 -6.38 14.99 -5.21
N GLY A 104 -7.18 15.31 -6.23
CA GLY A 104 -7.71 14.35 -7.21
C GLY A 104 -8.53 13.20 -6.58
N ASP A 105 -8.43 12.02 -7.17
CA ASP A 105 -9.15 10.81 -6.70
C ASP A 105 -8.75 10.39 -5.27
N ASP A 106 -7.54 10.75 -4.82
CA ASP A 106 -7.05 10.38 -3.49
C ASP A 106 -7.68 11.20 -2.37
N ARG A 107 -8.20 12.39 -2.68
CA ARG A 107 -8.92 13.23 -1.73
C ARG A 107 -10.12 12.48 -1.15
N ALA A 108 -11.01 11.98 -2.01
CA ALA A 108 -12.24 11.33 -1.57
C ALA A 108 -11.95 10.08 -0.73
N ARG A 109 -10.94 9.28 -1.12
CA ARG A 109 -10.52 8.08 -0.37
C ARG A 109 -9.99 8.44 1.01
N PHE A 110 -9.17 9.48 1.07
CA PHE A 110 -8.60 9.93 2.33
C PHE A 110 -9.65 10.49 3.28
N GLU A 111 -10.51 11.38 2.79
CA GLU A 111 -11.61 11.96 3.57
C GLU A 111 -12.57 10.87 4.08
N ALA A 112 -12.89 9.88 3.25
CA ALA A 112 -13.68 8.71 3.67
C ALA A 112 -13.00 7.90 4.78
N ALA A 113 -11.68 7.70 4.69
CA ALA A 113 -10.93 7.01 5.73
C ALA A 113 -10.90 7.80 7.05
N VAL A 114 -10.74 9.13 6.99
CA VAL A 114 -10.82 9.99 8.19
C VAL A 114 -12.23 9.93 8.79
N ALA A 115 -13.28 10.06 7.98
CA ALA A 115 -14.67 9.99 8.44
C ALA A 115 -15.02 8.64 9.08
N ALA A 116 -14.46 7.53 8.57
CA ALA A 116 -14.65 6.22 9.16
C ALA A 116 -13.97 6.07 10.55
N LEU A 117 -12.87 6.78 10.79
CA LEU A 117 -12.09 6.71 12.04
C LEU A 117 -12.53 7.74 13.08
N ALA A 118 -12.90 8.93 12.62
CA ALA A 118 -13.16 10.10 13.47
C ALA A 118 -14.16 11.06 12.78
N PRO A 119 -15.45 10.68 12.71
CA PRO A 119 -16.49 11.48 12.05
C PRO A 119 -16.76 12.83 12.72
N ASP A 120 -16.26 13.04 13.94
CA ASP A 120 -16.34 14.29 14.69
C ASP A 120 -15.26 15.31 14.33
N LEU A 121 -14.22 14.92 13.57
CA LEU A 121 -13.17 15.86 13.15
C LEU A 121 -13.60 16.66 11.92
N THR A 122 -13.30 17.96 11.94
CA THR A 122 -13.42 18.83 10.76
C THR A 122 -12.22 18.58 9.83
N VAL A 123 -12.48 18.29 8.56
CA VAL A 123 -11.42 18.04 7.57
C VAL A 123 -11.27 19.24 6.62
N LEU A 124 -10.07 19.80 6.55
CA LEU A 124 -9.68 20.86 5.61
C LEU A 124 -8.93 20.26 4.42
N ALA A 125 -9.47 20.47 3.24
CA ALA A 125 -8.88 20.00 1.99
C ALA A 125 -7.82 20.98 1.44
N PRO A 126 -6.86 20.49 0.63
CA PRO A 126 -5.94 21.37 -0.07
C PRO A 126 -6.67 22.17 -1.16
N ALA A 127 -6.07 23.30 -1.57
CA ALA A 127 -6.40 23.91 -2.85
C ALA A 127 -6.07 22.93 -3.99
N GLU A 128 -6.70 23.08 -5.16
CA GLU A 128 -6.41 22.21 -6.32
C GLU A 128 -4.90 22.09 -6.55
N GLN A 129 -4.41 20.85 -6.56
CA GLN A 129 -2.99 20.58 -6.76
C GLN A 129 -2.72 20.14 -8.19
N PRO A 130 -1.63 20.61 -8.80
CA PRO A 130 -1.19 20.10 -10.10
C PRO A 130 -0.84 18.61 -9.97
N ALA A 131 -1.07 17.86 -11.04
CA ALA A 131 -0.71 16.45 -11.11
C ALA A 131 0.79 16.26 -10.80
N ALA A 132 1.11 15.23 -10.02
CA ALA A 132 2.50 14.87 -9.76
C ALA A 132 3.20 14.49 -11.08
N PRO A 133 4.49 14.83 -11.24
CA PRO A 133 5.25 14.35 -12.38
C PRO A 133 5.33 12.81 -12.34
N PRO A 134 5.39 12.16 -13.51
CA PRO A 134 5.53 10.71 -13.59
C PRO A 134 6.80 10.24 -12.88
N ALA A 135 6.74 9.05 -12.28
CA ALA A 135 7.90 8.43 -11.66
C ALA A 135 9.00 8.17 -12.71
N GLU A 136 10.26 8.36 -12.30
CA GLU A 136 11.42 8.03 -13.14
C GLU A 136 11.62 6.52 -13.23
N ASP A 137 12.02 6.05 -14.41
CA ASP A 137 12.28 4.64 -14.68
C ASP A 137 13.46 4.12 -13.86
N ALA A 138 13.27 2.94 -13.25
CA ALA A 138 14.33 2.23 -12.56
C ALA A 138 15.38 1.67 -13.56
N PRO A 139 16.68 1.66 -13.20
CA PRO A 139 17.76 1.19 -14.07
C PRO A 139 17.62 -0.30 -14.43
N ASP A 140 18.26 -0.72 -15.53
CA ASP A 140 18.30 -2.12 -15.95
C ASP A 140 19.27 -2.96 -15.09
N ALA A 141 18.75 -3.98 -14.39
CA ALA A 141 19.49 -5.21 -14.05
C ALA A 141 18.59 -6.35 -13.52
N ASP A 142 18.91 -7.54 -14.03
CA ASP A 142 18.92 -8.90 -13.46
C ASP A 142 17.66 -9.61 -12.92
N GLU A 143 17.68 -10.91 -13.23
CA GLU A 143 16.87 -11.97 -12.66
C GLU A 143 16.89 -11.92 -11.12
N LEU A 144 15.79 -12.34 -10.48
CA LEU A 144 15.75 -12.59 -9.05
C LEU A 144 14.87 -13.78 -8.74
N VAL A 145 15.07 -14.38 -7.57
CA VAL A 145 14.15 -15.36 -6.99
C VAL A 145 13.50 -14.75 -5.75
N VAL A 146 12.17 -14.79 -5.70
CA VAL A 146 11.40 -14.45 -4.50
C VAL A 146 10.82 -15.71 -3.89
N THR A 147 10.94 -15.85 -2.58
CA THR A 147 10.37 -16.96 -1.81
C THR A 147 9.15 -16.47 -1.02
N PHE A 148 8.07 -17.23 -1.07
CA PHE A 148 6.85 -17.00 -0.33
C PHE A 148 6.65 -18.07 0.75
N ASP A 149 6.18 -17.65 1.92
CA ASP A 149 5.50 -18.50 2.90
C ASP A 149 4.09 -17.96 3.10
N ARG A 150 3.08 -18.77 2.80
CA ARG A 150 1.66 -18.44 2.99
C ARG A 150 1.25 -17.09 2.37
N GLY A 151 1.69 -16.86 1.14
CA GLY A 151 1.43 -15.62 0.39
C GLY A 151 2.28 -14.43 0.81
N VAL A 152 3.16 -14.58 1.82
CA VAL A 152 4.05 -13.53 2.32
C VAL A 152 5.42 -13.67 1.66
N PRO A 153 5.97 -12.63 1.02
CA PRO A 153 7.36 -12.68 0.53
C PRO A 153 8.31 -12.65 1.73
N VAL A 154 9.07 -13.72 1.92
CA VAL A 154 9.95 -13.93 3.09
C VAL A 154 11.44 -13.91 2.74
N ALA A 155 11.79 -14.12 1.47
CA ALA A 155 13.18 -14.03 1.00
C ALA A 155 13.29 -13.53 -0.43
N VAL A 156 14.41 -12.88 -0.74
CA VAL A 156 14.85 -12.52 -2.10
C VAL A 156 16.27 -13.03 -2.28
N ASP A 157 16.50 -13.81 -3.33
CA ASP A 157 17.79 -14.45 -3.62
C ASP A 157 18.37 -15.24 -2.43
N ARG A 158 17.48 -15.89 -1.66
CA ARG A 158 17.73 -16.64 -0.41
C ARG A 158 18.09 -15.80 0.82
N GLU A 159 18.14 -14.48 0.70
CA GLU A 159 18.28 -13.60 1.85
C GLU A 159 16.90 -13.33 2.45
N THR A 160 16.75 -13.56 3.75
CA THR A 160 15.51 -13.25 4.46
C THR A 160 15.26 -11.75 4.44
N VAL A 161 14.05 -11.35 4.05
CA VAL A 161 13.64 -9.95 3.94
C VAL A 161 12.33 -9.71 4.66
N THR A 162 12.14 -8.47 5.10
CA THR A 162 10.81 -7.99 5.51
C THR A 162 9.92 -7.74 4.28
N ALA A 163 8.62 -7.56 4.51
CA ALA A 163 7.67 -7.22 3.45
C ALA A 163 8.06 -5.91 2.73
N TRP A 164 8.53 -4.91 3.47
CA TRP A 164 9.01 -3.66 2.90
C TRP A 164 10.28 -3.85 2.06
N GLN A 165 11.25 -4.63 2.57
CA GLN A 165 12.48 -4.91 1.84
C GLN A 165 12.20 -5.68 0.53
N ALA A 166 11.30 -6.66 0.57
CA ALA A 166 10.83 -7.36 -0.62
C ALA A 166 10.20 -6.40 -1.64
N LEU A 167 9.24 -5.56 -1.19
CA LEU A 167 8.58 -4.57 -2.04
C LEU A 167 9.59 -3.65 -2.73
N ARG A 168 10.49 -3.05 -1.94
CA ARG A 168 11.49 -2.11 -2.46
C ARG A 168 12.44 -2.77 -3.44
N GLU A 169 12.88 -3.98 -3.15
CA GLU A 169 13.89 -4.67 -3.97
C GLU A 169 13.31 -5.15 -5.30
N LEU A 170 12.11 -5.72 -5.30
CA LEU A 170 11.44 -6.17 -6.52
C LEU A 170 11.02 -4.98 -7.40
N ASP A 171 10.48 -3.90 -6.81
CA ASP A 171 10.15 -2.68 -7.54
C ASP A 171 11.38 -2.11 -8.28
N ARG A 172 12.51 -2.05 -7.57
CA ARG A 172 13.77 -1.49 -8.07
C ARG A 172 14.37 -2.34 -9.19
N ARG A 173 14.38 -3.67 -9.06
CA ARG A 173 15.06 -4.57 -10.01
C ARG A 173 14.19 -4.93 -11.20
N VAL A 174 12.95 -5.34 -10.94
CA VAL A 174 12.10 -6.00 -11.95
C VAL A 174 10.88 -5.17 -12.32
N GLY A 175 10.39 -4.33 -11.40
CA GLY A 175 9.32 -3.36 -11.63
C GLY A 175 8.17 -3.47 -10.64
N GLY A 176 7.30 -2.44 -10.61
CA GLY A 176 6.25 -2.26 -9.59
C GLY A 176 5.21 -3.38 -9.46
N ASP A 177 5.02 -4.17 -10.53
CA ASP A 177 4.07 -5.28 -10.56
C ASP A 177 4.73 -6.66 -10.29
N ALA A 178 6.05 -6.70 -10.06
CA ALA A 178 6.83 -7.93 -9.97
C ALA A 178 6.32 -8.87 -8.87
N LEU A 179 6.01 -8.34 -7.68
CA LEU A 179 5.46 -9.14 -6.59
C LEU A 179 4.11 -9.79 -6.97
N VAL A 180 3.21 -9.05 -7.61
CA VAL A 180 1.91 -9.61 -8.03
C VAL A 180 2.10 -10.66 -9.11
N THR A 181 2.99 -10.43 -10.07
CA THR A 181 3.33 -11.41 -11.10
C THR A 181 3.84 -12.71 -10.47
N ALA A 182 4.74 -12.61 -9.49
CA ALA A 182 5.27 -13.77 -8.79
C ALA A 182 4.19 -14.50 -7.98
N HIS A 183 3.41 -13.75 -7.20
CA HIS A 183 2.34 -14.29 -6.37
C HIS A 183 1.29 -15.05 -7.19
N ARG A 184 0.81 -14.47 -8.30
CA ARG A 184 -0.12 -15.15 -9.23
C ARG A 184 0.47 -16.44 -9.79
N ALA A 185 1.73 -16.41 -10.19
CA ALA A 185 2.41 -17.58 -10.74
C ALA A 185 2.52 -18.73 -9.75
N LEU A 186 2.62 -18.40 -8.46
CA LEU A 186 2.60 -19.38 -7.38
C LEU A 186 1.19 -19.90 -7.12
N GLU A 187 0.17 -19.03 -7.08
CA GLU A 187 -1.24 -19.43 -6.96
C GLU A 187 -1.69 -20.40 -8.06
N GLU A 188 -1.16 -20.26 -9.29
CA GLU A 188 -1.44 -21.17 -10.41
C GLU A 188 -1.05 -22.63 -10.14
N VAL A 189 -0.09 -22.88 -9.26
CA VAL A 189 0.40 -24.23 -8.93
C VAL A 189 -0.01 -24.70 -7.52
N THR A 190 -0.48 -23.79 -6.67
CA THR A 190 -0.86 -24.09 -5.27
C THR A 190 -2.36 -24.05 -4.99
N LEU A 191 -3.18 -23.42 -5.84
CA LEU A 191 -4.63 -23.36 -5.66
C LEU A 191 -5.36 -24.39 -6.54
N ALA A 192 -6.38 -25.04 -5.95
CA ALA A 192 -7.33 -25.84 -6.71
C ALA A 192 -8.10 -24.98 -7.73
N GLY A 193 -8.45 -25.56 -8.88
CA GLY A 193 -8.97 -24.81 -10.03
C GLY A 193 -10.29 -24.06 -9.77
N ASP A 194 -11.19 -24.65 -8.98
CA ASP A 194 -12.46 -24.03 -8.57
C ASP A 194 -12.23 -22.86 -7.59
N LEU A 195 -11.37 -23.06 -6.60
CA LEU A 195 -10.95 -22.03 -5.65
C LEU A 195 -10.29 -20.85 -6.37
N ALA A 196 -9.35 -21.12 -7.29
CA ALA A 196 -8.69 -20.11 -8.10
C ALA A 196 -9.69 -19.33 -8.98
N ALA A 197 -10.68 -20.01 -9.56
CA ALA A 197 -11.71 -19.37 -10.37
C ALA A 197 -12.60 -18.43 -9.57
N PHE A 198 -13.00 -18.83 -8.36
CA PHE A 198 -13.78 -17.98 -7.47
C PHE A 198 -12.93 -16.83 -6.89
N LYS A 199 -11.68 -17.12 -6.49
CA LYS A 199 -10.76 -16.12 -5.94
C LYS A 199 -10.53 -14.95 -6.89
N ARG A 200 -10.43 -15.15 -8.20
CA ARG A 200 -10.34 -14.04 -9.18
C ARG A 200 -11.49 -13.03 -9.08
N GLN A 201 -12.69 -13.49 -8.73
CA GLN A 201 -13.85 -12.60 -8.53
C GLN A 201 -13.72 -11.83 -7.21
N VAL A 202 -13.26 -12.51 -6.16
CA VAL A 202 -12.96 -11.91 -4.85
C VAL A 202 -11.87 -10.85 -4.96
N ASP A 203 -10.75 -11.16 -5.61
CA ASP A 203 -9.62 -10.25 -5.87
C ASP A 203 -10.10 -8.97 -6.56
N ARG A 204 -10.90 -9.10 -7.63
CA ARG A 204 -11.47 -7.96 -8.34
C ARG A 204 -12.36 -7.11 -7.43
N ARG A 205 -13.25 -7.75 -6.66
CA ARG A 205 -14.16 -7.03 -5.77
C ARG A 205 -13.42 -6.34 -4.62
N TRP A 206 -12.38 -6.99 -4.08
CA TRP A 206 -11.51 -6.41 -3.06
C TRP A 206 -10.84 -5.14 -3.60
N ALA A 207 -10.28 -5.20 -4.80
CA ALA A 207 -9.63 -4.06 -5.44
C ALA A 207 -10.60 -2.90 -5.74
N GLU A 208 -11.85 -3.19 -6.11
CA GLU A 208 -12.91 -2.18 -6.28
C GLU A 208 -13.21 -1.44 -4.97
N LEU A 209 -13.32 -2.17 -3.85
CA LEU A 209 -13.59 -1.57 -2.55
C LEU A 209 -12.45 -0.63 -2.13
N VAL A 210 -11.19 -1.06 -2.30
CA VAL A 210 -10.03 -0.22 -1.99
C VAL A 210 -9.99 1.03 -2.87
N ARG A 211 -10.21 0.90 -4.18
CA ARG A 211 -10.29 2.05 -5.09
C ARG A 211 -11.42 3.02 -4.74
N ALA A 212 -12.51 2.51 -4.17
CA ALA A 212 -13.63 3.32 -3.69
C ALA A 212 -13.42 3.94 -2.29
N GLY A 213 -12.26 3.72 -1.65
CA GLY A 213 -11.97 4.21 -0.30
C GLY A 213 -12.66 3.41 0.81
N LEU A 214 -13.20 2.23 0.51
CA LEU A 214 -13.98 1.39 1.43
C LEU A 214 -13.11 0.40 2.21
N TRP A 215 -11.91 0.82 2.62
CA TRP A 215 -10.93 -0.02 3.33
C TRP A 215 -11.49 -0.62 4.64
N SER A 216 -12.27 0.16 5.39
CA SER A 216 -12.88 -0.25 6.65
C SER A 216 -14.22 -0.97 6.50
N SER A 217 -14.72 -1.17 5.27
CA SER A 217 -16.05 -1.74 5.06
C SER A 217 -16.15 -3.20 5.55
N PRO A 218 -17.32 -3.63 6.09
CA PRO A 218 -17.52 -5.01 6.52
C PRO A 218 -17.32 -6.04 5.39
N LEU A 219 -17.69 -5.69 4.15
CA LEU A 219 -17.47 -6.56 3.00
C LEU A 219 -15.97 -6.77 2.75
N LYS A 220 -15.15 -5.72 2.79
CA LYS A 220 -13.70 -5.83 2.63
C LYS A 220 -13.11 -6.77 3.69
N GLN A 221 -13.51 -6.62 4.95
CA GLN A 221 -13.06 -7.49 6.05
C GLN A 221 -13.44 -8.97 5.83
N ALA A 222 -14.65 -9.24 5.32
CA ALA A 222 -15.06 -10.60 4.99
C ALA A 222 -14.22 -11.18 3.83
N LEU A 223 -13.89 -10.36 2.83
CA LEU A 223 -13.00 -10.77 1.73
C LEU A 223 -11.56 -10.99 2.21
N ASP A 224 -11.06 -10.20 3.16
CA ASP A 224 -9.74 -10.43 3.78
C ASP A 224 -9.67 -11.83 4.42
N ALA A 225 -10.72 -12.25 5.13
CA ALA A 225 -10.76 -13.57 5.76
C ALA A 225 -10.79 -14.71 4.73
N PHE A 226 -11.55 -14.53 3.65
CA PHE A 226 -11.53 -15.46 2.51
C PHE A 226 -10.11 -15.54 1.92
N ILE A 227 -9.50 -14.41 1.58
CA ILE A 227 -8.16 -14.34 0.99
C ILE A 227 -7.14 -14.98 1.92
N THR A 228 -7.13 -14.63 3.21
CA THR A 228 -6.21 -15.21 4.20
C THR A 228 -6.24 -16.74 4.18
N THR A 229 -7.45 -17.32 4.10
CA THR A 229 -7.62 -18.78 4.02
C THR A 229 -7.01 -19.36 2.73
N THR A 230 -7.18 -18.68 1.59
CA THR A 230 -6.58 -19.13 0.31
C THR A 230 -5.05 -19.14 0.33
N GLN A 231 -4.44 -18.32 1.18
CA GLN A 231 -2.98 -18.17 1.20
C GLN A 231 -2.27 -19.31 1.95
N HIS A 232 -2.97 -20.18 2.68
CA HIS A 232 -2.35 -21.22 3.52
C HIS A 232 -1.36 -22.14 2.79
N HIS A 233 -1.56 -22.39 1.49
CA HIS A 233 -0.69 -23.26 0.69
C HIS A 233 0.13 -22.50 -0.36
N VAL A 234 0.08 -21.17 -0.36
CA VAL A 234 0.80 -20.32 -1.32
C VAL A 234 2.25 -20.12 -0.83
N SER A 235 3.02 -21.21 -0.81
CA SER A 235 4.41 -21.25 -0.37
C SER A 235 5.32 -21.85 -1.45
N GLY A 236 6.48 -21.23 -1.67
CA GLY A 236 7.42 -21.65 -2.72
C GLY A 236 8.28 -20.53 -3.27
N GLU A 237 9.04 -20.84 -4.32
CA GLU A 237 9.94 -19.92 -5.00
C GLU A 237 9.43 -19.58 -6.39
N VAL A 238 9.54 -18.30 -6.76
CA VAL A 238 9.29 -17.83 -8.13
C VAL A 238 10.48 -17.03 -8.63
N ARG A 239 10.97 -17.43 -9.80
CA ARG A 239 12.06 -16.76 -10.50
C ARG A 239 11.47 -15.78 -11.51
N LEU A 240 11.88 -14.52 -11.41
CA LEU A 240 11.46 -13.44 -12.30
C LEU A 240 12.65 -12.91 -13.10
N VAL A 241 12.38 -12.54 -14.36
CA VAL A 241 13.32 -11.85 -15.25
C VAL A 241 12.64 -10.60 -15.79
N ARG A 242 13.34 -9.47 -15.80
CA ARG A 242 12.84 -8.25 -16.46
C ARG A 242 12.99 -8.37 -17.97
N ARG A 243 11.89 -8.25 -18.71
CA ARG A 243 11.89 -8.20 -20.19
C ARG A 243 11.01 -7.05 -20.67
N GLY A 244 11.60 -6.11 -21.40
CA GLY A 244 10.88 -4.94 -21.92
C GLY A 244 10.21 -4.09 -20.83
N GLY A 245 10.92 -3.89 -19.69
CA GLY A 245 10.40 -3.13 -18.55
C GLY A 245 9.33 -3.84 -17.71
N ARG A 246 9.11 -5.15 -17.92
CA ARG A 246 8.09 -5.93 -17.19
C ARG A 246 8.70 -7.15 -16.54
N ALA A 247 8.13 -7.55 -15.40
CA ALA A 247 8.40 -8.82 -14.75
C ALA A 247 7.83 -9.98 -15.59
N VAL A 248 8.67 -10.96 -15.91
CA VAL A 248 8.28 -12.20 -16.59
C VAL A 248 8.71 -13.39 -15.74
N VAL A 249 7.80 -14.34 -15.52
CA VAL A 249 8.07 -15.58 -14.78
C VAL A 249 8.96 -16.49 -15.62
N ALA A 250 10.09 -16.91 -15.05
CA ALA A 250 11.03 -17.83 -15.69
C ALA A 250 10.93 -19.25 -15.12
N ASP A 251 10.71 -19.39 -13.81
CA ASP A 251 10.55 -20.69 -13.12
C ASP A 251 9.65 -20.53 -11.89
N ARG A 252 9.04 -21.64 -11.44
CA ARG A 252 8.22 -21.72 -10.22
C ARG A 252 8.37 -23.07 -9.55
N ARG A 253 8.50 -23.06 -8.23
CA ARG A 253 8.62 -24.26 -7.40
C ARG A 253 7.75 -24.08 -6.16
N ALA A 254 6.81 -24.98 -5.93
CA ALA A 254 5.99 -24.98 -4.72
C ALA A 254 6.39 -26.16 -3.83
N GLU A 255 6.31 -25.97 -2.51
CA GLU A 255 6.51 -27.05 -1.53
C GLU A 255 5.35 -28.06 -1.59
N GLU A 256 4.13 -27.55 -1.79
CA GLU A 256 2.91 -28.34 -2.02
C GLU A 256 2.31 -27.94 -3.37
N SER A 257 2.59 -28.73 -4.41
CA SER A 257 2.06 -28.52 -5.76
C SER A 257 0.89 -29.46 -6.02
N TRP A 258 -0.26 -28.92 -6.45
CA TRP A 258 -1.35 -29.74 -7.01
C TRP A 258 -1.07 -30.19 -8.44
N TYR A 259 0.00 -29.67 -9.04
CA TYR A 259 0.48 -30.08 -10.36
C TYR A 259 1.24 -31.41 -10.23
N ASP A 260 0.57 -32.51 -10.57
CA ASP A 260 1.21 -33.82 -10.73
C ASP A 260 1.74 -33.95 -12.16
N PHE A 261 3.06 -33.91 -12.33
CA PHE A 261 3.72 -34.09 -13.62
C PHE A 261 3.38 -35.43 -14.28
N ALA A 262 3.06 -36.48 -13.49
CA ALA A 262 2.69 -37.79 -14.02
C ALA A 262 1.31 -37.83 -14.67
N LEU A 263 0.44 -36.85 -14.39
CA LEU A 263 -0.89 -36.73 -15.02
C LEU A 263 -0.87 -35.88 -16.31
N ALA A 264 0.26 -35.22 -16.62
CA ALA A 264 0.40 -34.29 -17.74
C ALA A 264 1.19 -34.84 -18.94
N THR A 265 1.74 -36.05 -18.83
CA THR A 265 2.50 -36.77 -19.89
C THR A 265 1.91 -38.13 -20.17
#